data_AF-I7LF67-F1
#
_entry.id   AF-I7LF67-F1
#
_cell.length_a   1.000
_cell.length_b   1.000
_cell.length_c   1.000
_cell.angle_alpha   90.00
_cell.angle_beta   90.00
_cell.angle_gamma   90.00
#
_symmetry.space_group_name_H-M   'P 1'
#
loop_
_entity.id
_entity.type
_entity.pdbx_description
1 polymer ?
#
loop_
_entity_poly.entity_id
_entity_poly.type
_entity_poly.pdbx_seq_one_letter_code
_entity_poly.pdbx_strand_id
1 'polypeptide(L)'
;MNIANTEKTTVIVESESESKERALADALTKVSKSINRDNQLVFRVKPVNLSIVEAKERKFKEKFLWLFFPRVRKKFFIRLKVDVEIQYIDINDIKFEN
;
A
#
# COMPACT_ATOMS: atom_id res chain seq x y z
N MET A 1 -26.85 -15.35 -13.08
CA MET A 1 -25.82 -15.96 -12.21
C MET A 1 -25.11 -14.84 -11.48
N ASN A 2 -24.89 -14.98 -10.17
CA ASN A 2 -23.97 -14.09 -9.45
C ASN A 2 -22.56 -14.60 -9.73
N ILE A 3 -21.74 -13.78 -10.38
CA ILE A 3 -20.35 -14.11 -10.77
C ILE A 3 -19.32 -13.35 -9.95
N ALA A 4 -19.79 -12.53 -8.98
CA ALA A 4 -18.95 -11.72 -8.13
C ALA A 4 -18.52 -12.52 -6.90
N ASN A 5 -17.21 -12.71 -6.75
CA ASN A 5 -16.58 -13.31 -5.59
C ASN A 5 -16.12 -12.23 -4.61
N THR A 6 -16.12 -12.54 -3.32
CA THR A 6 -15.60 -11.64 -2.27
C THR A 6 -14.60 -12.39 -1.40
N GLU A 7 -13.40 -11.84 -1.24
CA GLU A 7 -12.32 -12.43 -0.47
C GLU A 7 -11.77 -11.42 0.54
N LYS A 8 -11.41 -11.90 1.73
CA LYS A 8 -10.71 -11.11 2.75
C LYS A 8 -9.25 -11.52 2.79
N THR A 9 -8.36 -10.57 2.58
CA THR A 9 -6.92 -10.78 2.61
C THR A 9 -6.26 -9.72 3.50
N THR A 10 -5.22 -10.11 4.22
CA THR A 10 -4.39 -9.20 5.00
C THR A 10 -3.11 -8.91 4.23
N VAL A 11 -2.83 -7.63 3.98
CA VAL A 11 -1.63 -7.16 3.30
C VAL A 11 -0.77 -6.39 4.30
N ILE A 12 0.53 -6.68 4.33
CA ILE A 12 1.52 -5.90 5.09
C ILE A 12 2.41 -5.18 4.08
N VAL A 13 2.51 -3.86 4.21
CA VAL A 13 3.37 -3.03 3.37
C VAL A 13 4.32 -2.20 4.22
N GLU A 14 5.48 -1.90 3.63
CA GLU A 14 6.47 -1.02 4.22
C GLU A 14 6.68 0.20 3.31
N SER A 15 6.73 1.38 3.92
CA SER A 15 7.03 2.62 3.23
C SER A 15 8.01 3.49 4.02
N GLU A 16 8.86 4.19 3.28
CA GLU A 16 9.81 5.17 3.82
C GLU A 16 9.64 6.46 3.01
N SER A 17 9.51 7.60 3.69
CA SER A 17 9.41 8.90 3.02
C SER A 17 9.87 10.06 3.90
N GLU A 18 10.08 11.22 3.27
CA GLU A 18 10.52 12.43 3.97
C GLU A 18 9.42 13.11 4.79
N SER A 19 8.15 12.76 4.57
CA SER A 19 6.99 13.24 5.36
C SER A 19 6.08 12.09 5.75
N LYS A 20 5.27 12.29 6.81
CA LYS A 20 4.32 11.30 7.33
C LYS A 20 3.22 11.00 6.32
N GLU A 21 2.70 12.04 5.69
CA GLU A 21 1.61 11.97 4.71
C GLU A 21 2.08 11.21 3.46
N ARG A 22 3.30 11.49 2.99
CA ARG A 22 3.90 10.78 1.85
C ARG A 22 4.14 9.31 2.17
N ALA A 23 4.64 8.99 3.36
CA ALA A 23 4.84 7.60 3.77
C ALA A 23 3.51 6.82 3.76
N LEU A 24 2.43 7.42 4.27
CA LEU A 24 1.10 6.81 4.27
C LEU A 24 0.52 6.66 2.86
N ALA A 25 0.62 7.70 2.03
CA ALA A 25 0.14 7.65 0.65
C ALA A 25 0.88 6.59 -0.20
N ASP A 26 2.20 6.48 -0.02
CA ASP A 26 3.02 5.45 -0.67
C ASP A 26 2.63 4.04 -0.18
N ALA A 27 2.42 3.86 1.13
CA ALA A 27 1.94 2.59 1.68
C ALA A 27 0.58 2.17 1.08
N LEU A 28 -0.39 3.07 1.01
CA LEU A 28 -1.70 2.77 0.41
C LEU A 28 -1.59 2.43 -1.08
N THR A 29 -0.73 3.15 -1.81
CA THR A 29 -0.46 2.86 -3.22
C THR A 29 0.13 1.46 -3.40
N LYS A 30 1.05 1.06 -2.51
CA LYS A 30 1.63 -0.29 -2.49
C LYS A 30 0.58 -1.37 -2.20
N VAL A 31 -0.35 -1.11 -1.29
CA VAL A 31 -1.47 -2.03 -1.01
C VAL A 31 -2.31 -2.24 -2.27
N SER A 32 -2.75 -1.17 -2.93
CA SER A 32 -3.52 -1.27 -4.17
C SER A 32 -2.79 -2.05 -5.27
N LYS A 33 -1.48 -1.84 -5.41
CA LYS A 33 -0.66 -2.60 -6.37
C LYS A 33 -0.53 -4.08 -6.01
N SER A 34 -0.38 -4.41 -4.73
CA SER A 34 -0.24 -5.81 -4.26
C SER A 34 -1.52 -6.65 -4.44
N ILE A 35 -2.66 -6.00 -4.59
CA ILE A 35 -3.98 -6.65 -4.76
C ILE A 35 -4.26 -6.95 -6.23
N ASN A 36 -3.50 -6.38 -7.16
CA ASN A 36 -3.65 -6.69 -8.58
C ASN A 36 -3.28 -8.17 -8.82
N ARG A 37 -4.20 -8.92 -9.43
CA ARG A 37 -4.06 -10.35 -9.68
C ARG A 37 -4.26 -10.62 -11.16
N ASP A 38 -3.41 -11.50 -11.70
CA ASP A 38 -3.55 -11.97 -13.07
C ASP A 38 -4.82 -12.82 -13.21
N ASN A 39 -5.51 -12.69 -14.34
CA ASN A 39 -6.74 -13.43 -14.71
C ASN A 39 -7.99 -13.19 -13.83
N GLN A 40 -7.93 -12.28 -12.86
CA GLN A 40 -9.09 -11.86 -12.06
C GLN A 40 -9.40 -10.38 -12.30
N LEU A 41 -10.62 -10.08 -12.71
CA LEU A 41 -11.07 -8.70 -12.83
C LEU A 41 -11.48 -8.18 -11.45
N VAL A 42 -10.56 -7.47 -10.78
CA VAL A 42 -10.83 -6.79 -9.51
C VAL A 42 -11.57 -5.47 -9.78
N PHE A 43 -12.81 -5.33 -9.30
CA PHE A 43 -13.61 -4.12 -9.51
C PHE A 43 -13.87 -3.33 -8.22
N ARG A 44 -13.68 -3.94 -7.05
CA ARG A 44 -13.79 -3.24 -5.76
C ARG A 44 -12.75 -3.72 -4.77
N VAL A 45 -12.04 -2.78 -4.17
CA VAL A 45 -11.15 -3.02 -3.03
C VAL A 45 -11.61 -2.14 -1.90
N LYS A 46 -11.93 -2.74 -0.75
CA LYS A 46 -12.35 -2.02 0.45
C LYS A 46 -11.38 -2.31 1.59
N PRO A 47 -10.72 -1.30 2.17
CA PRO A 47 -10.02 -1.48 3.43
C PRO A 47 -11.07 -1.68 4.54
N VAL A 48 -11.00 -2.84 5.20
CA VAL A 48 -11.82 -3.17 6.36
C VAL A 48 -11.15 -2.65 7.63
N ASN A 49 -9.83 -2.78 7.72
CA ASN A 49 -9.07 -2.34 8.87
C ASN A 49 -7.67 -1.85 8.47
N LEU A 50 -7.17 -0.84 9.17
CA LEU A 50 -5.87 -0.22 8.98
C LEU A 50 -5.16 -0.22 10.34
N SER A 51 -4.02 -0.87 10.43
CA SER A 51 -3.26 -0.98 11.68
C SER A 51 -1.77 -0.67 11.43
N ILE A 52 -1.22 0.25 12.21
CA ILE A 52 0.21 0.57 12.16
C ILE A 52 0.95 -0.46 13.01
N VAL A 53 1.76 -1.29 12.37
CA VAL A 53 2.60 -2.29 13.08
C VAL A 53 3.87 -1.61 13.60
N GLU A 54 4.43 -0.68 12.84
CA GLU A 54 5.67 0.02 13.20
C GLU A 54 5.68 1.42 12.61
N ALA A 55 6.08 2.42 13.41
CA ALA A 55 6.31 3.79 12.94
C ALA A 55 7.60 4.32 13.57
N LYS A 56 8.59 4.65 12.74
CA LYS A 56 9.89 5.16 13.17
C LYS A 56 10.19 6.50 12.51
N GLU A 57 10.61 7.47 13.31
CA GLU A 57 11.18 8.73 12.82
C GLU A 57 12.69 8.69 12.97
N ARG A 58 13.42 8.94 11.88
CA ARG A 58 14.87 9.10 11.89
C ARG A 58 15.23 10.52 11.49
N LYS A 59 15.97 11.20 12.35
CA LYS A 59 16.49 12.55 12.09
C LYS A 59 17.97 12.45 11.78
N PHE A 60 18.37 12.98 10.63
CA PHE A 60 19.78 13.02 10.23
C PHE A 60 20.18 14.45 9.95
N LYS A 61 21.30 14.87 10.55
CA LYS A 61 21.93 16.14 10.27
C LYS A 61 23.01 15.88 9.22
N GLU A 62 22.74 16.29 7.98
CA GLU A 62 23.76 16.22 6.93
C GLU A 62 24.87 17.21 7.32
N LYS A 63 26.09 16.70 7.55
CA LYS A 63 27.28 17.53 7.65
C LYS A 63 27.65 17.91 6.23
N PHE A 64 27.04 18.98 5.73
CA PHE A 64 27.41 19.53 4.45
C PHE A 64 28.91 19.87 4.48
N LEU A 65 29.62 19.50 3.41
CA LEU A 65 31.07 19.66 3.26
C LEU A 65 31.47 21.13 3.47
N TRP A 66 31.84 21.46 4.72
CA TRP A 66 32.53 22.64 5.25
C TRP A 66 32.08 24.07 4.86
N LEU A 67 31.07 24.26 4.00
CA LEU A 67 30.68 25.60 3.50
C LEU A 67 29.18 25.92 3.59
N PHE A 68 28.29 24.95 3.84
CA PHE A 68 26.84 25.17 3.67
C PHE A 68 26.00 24.90 4.92
N PHE A 69 24.92 25.67 5.03
CA PHE A 69 23.92 25.63 6.09
C PHE A 69 23.49 24.19 6.42
N PRO A 70 23.63 23.73 7.68
CA PRO A 70 23.28 22.36 8.05
C PRO A 70 21.78 22.12 7.86
N ARG A 71 21.40 21.31 6.87
CA ARG A 71 20.02 20.87 6.66
C ARG A 71 19.72 19.66 7.52
N VAL A 72 18.69 19.76 8.36
CA VAL A 72 18.15 18.61 9.11
C VAL A 72 17.11 17.93 8.24
N ARG A 73 17.38 16.68 7.83
CA ARG A 73 16.39 15.85 7.14
C ARG A 73 15.71 14.92 8.12
N LYS A 74 14.43 14.66 7.88
CA LYS A 74 13.63 13.68 8.60
C LYS A 74 13.25 12.58 7.63
N LYS A 75 13.29 11.34 8.10
CA LYS A 75 12.74 10.19 7.39
C LYS A 75 11.74 9.50 8.29
N PHE A 76 10.61 9.12 7.72
CA PHE A 76 9.54 8.41 8.38
C PHE A 76 9.42 7.04 7.74
N PHE A 77 9.61 6.01 8.56
CA PHE A 77 9.39 4.62 8.19
C PHE A 77 8.09 4.14 8.82
N ILE A 78 7.23 3.53 8.01
CA ILE A 78 5.95 3.00 8.43
C ILE A 78 5.80 1.57 7.92
N ARG A 79 5.44 0.64 8.80
CA ARG A 79 4.92 -0.69 8.46
C ARG A 79 3.43 -0.70 8.74
N LEU A 80 2.64 -0.83 7.68
CA LEU A 80 1.19 -0.78 7.71
C LEU A 80 0.62 -2.17 7.41
N LYS A 81 -0.25 -2.66 8.30
CA LYS A 81 -1.08 -3.85 8.09
C LYS A 81 -2.47 -3.38 7.68
N VAL A 82 -2.95 -3.88 6.54
CA VAL A 82 -4.26 -3.54 6.00
C VAL A 82 -5.04 -4.81 5.76
N ASP A 83 -6.21 -4.91 6.39
CA ASP A 83 -7.17 -5.97 6.08
C ASP A 83 -8.07 -5.44 4.97
N VAL A 84 -8.04 -6.09 3.81
CA VAL A 84 -8.78 -5.69 2.62
C VAL A 84 -9.81 -6.75 2.27
N GLU A 85 -10.98 -6.26 1.86
CA GLU A 85 -12.01 -7.05 1.21
C GLU A 85 -11.98 -6.74 -0.28
N ILE A 86 -11.76 -7.77 -1.09
CA ILE A 86 -11.57 -7.69 -2.53
C ILE A 86 -12.78 -8.34 -3.19
N GLN A 87 -13.41 -7.61 -4.11
CA GLN A 87 -14.44 -8.17 -4.97
C GLN A 87 -13.89 -8.31 -6.39
N TYR A 88 -14.00 -9.51 -6.94
CA TYR A 88 -13.45 -9.85 -8.24
C TYR A 88 -14.36 -10.82 -9.01
N ILE A 89 -14.15 -10.87 -10.32
CA ILE A 89 -14.76 -11.83 -11.23
C ILE A 89 -13.63 -12.67 -11.84
N ASP A 90 -13.81 -14.00 -11.88
CA ASP A 90 -12.90 -14.87 -12.60
C ASP A 90 -13.29 -14.89 -14.08
N ILE A 91 -12.39 -14.44 -14.95
CA ILE A 91 -12.65 -14.32 -16.38
C ILE A 91 -12.80 -15.71 -17.02
N ASN A 92 -12.16 -16.74 -16.45
CA ASN A 92 -12.22 -18.10 -16.96
C ASN A 92 -13.60 -18.76 -16.76
N ASP A 93 -14.39 -18.25 -15.81
CA ASP A 93 -15.75 -18.75 -15.57
C ASP A 93 -16.78 -18.17 -16.57
N ILE A 94 -16.38 -17.16 -17.35
CA ILE A 94 -17.23 -16.55 -18.37
C ILE A 94 -17.09 -17.32 -19.68
N LYS A 95 -18.13 -18.07 -20.04
CA LYS A 95 -18.23 -18.70 -21.36
C LYS A 95 -18.83 -17.70 -22.34
N PHE A 96 -18.03 -17.27 -23.31
CA PHE A 96 -18.51 -16.47 -24.44
C PHE A 96 -19.07 -17.42 -25.50
N GLU A 97 -20.36 -17.28 -25.82
CA GLU A 97 -20.96 -17.92 -26.99
C GLU A 97 -20.65 -17.08 -28.24
N ASN A 98 -20.43 -17.77 -29.36
CA ASN A 98 -20.03 -17.21 -30.66
C ASN A 98 -21.23 -16.79 -31.50
#